data_AF-A0A1B7MEP6-F1
#
_entry.id   AF-A0A1B7MEP6-F1
#
_cell.length_a   1.000
_cell.length_b   1.000
_cell.length_c   1.000
_cell.angle_alpha   90.00
_cell.angle_beta   90.00
_cell.angle_gamma   90.00
#
_symmetry.space_group_name_H-M   'P 1'
#
loop_
_entity.id
_entity.type
_entity.pdbx_description
1 polymer ?
#
loop_
_entity_poly.entity_id
_entity_poly.type
_entity_poly.pdbx_seq_one_letter_code
_entity_poly.pdbx_strand_id
1 'polypeptide(L)'
;MQIEWCKARACAKCWEEEVELLMEEMRPILQFFKWEACHWNELWKECAIEPAEDSLREGLIAYAARQASLCQALSHSFSASWADTLAFVAKINHSLPNNSYANMDIDSD
;
A
#
# COMPACT_ATOMS: atom_id res chain seq x y z
N MET A 1 15.07 35.77 -8.49
CA MET A 1 14.25 35.14 -9.55
C MET A 1 14.70 33.72 -9.89
N GLN A 2 15.98 33.49 -10.27
CA GLN A 2 16.45 32.14 -10.63
C GLN A 2 16.58 31.18 -9.42
N ILE A 3 16.99 31.69 -8.26
CA ILE A 3 17.18 30.88 -7.05
C ILE A 3 15.85 30.36 -6.51
N GLU A 4 14.80 31.19 -6.48
CA GLU A 4 13.48 30.74 -6.04
C GLU A 4 12.91 29.66 -6.97
N TRP A 5 13.14 29.79 -8.28
CA TRP A 5 12.72 28.79 -9.27
C TRP A 5 13.45 27.46 -9.11
N CYS A 6 14.78 27.48 -8.94
CA CYS A 6 15.56 26.27 -8.69
C CYS A 6 15.12 25.53 -7.42
N LYS A 7 14.80 26.26 -6.34
CA LYS A 7 14.28 25.69 -5.10
C LYS A 7 12.91 25.06 -5.30
N ALA A 8 11.97 25.79 -5.94
CA ALA A 8 10.64 25.27 -6.22
C ALA A 8 10.70 24.00 -7.10
N ARG A 9 11.59 23.98 -8.10
CA ARG A 9 11.82 22.82 -8.96
C ARG A 9 12.40 21.62 -8.21
N ALA A 10 13.37 21.85 -7.32
CA ALA A 10 13.93 20.79 -6.48
C ALA A 10 12.87 20.19 -5.55
N CYS A 11 12.04 21.02 -4.90
CA CYS A 11 10.92 20.53 -4.09
C CYS A 11 9.91 19.72 -4.91
N ALA A 12 9.58 20.18 -6.13
CA ALA A 12 8.69 19.44 -7.01
C ALA A 12 9.24 18.03 -7.34
N LYS A 13 10.54 17.92 -7.66
CA LYS A 13 11.18 16.62 -7.90
C LYS A 13 11.20 15.72 -6.67
N CYS A 14 11.55 16.26 -5.50
CA CYS A 14 11.53 15.47 -4.26
C CYS A 14 10.12 15.01 -3.88
N TRP A 15 9.09 15.81 -4.16
CA TRP A 15 7.70 15.40 -3.92
C TRP A 15 7.23 14.33 -4.91
N GLU A 16 7.68 14.38 -6.16
CA GLU A 16 7.43 13.33 -7.14
C GLU A 16 8.01 11.98 -6.68
N GLU A 17 9.30 11.98 -6.29
CA GLU A 17 9.98 10.80 -5.73
C GLU A 17 9.26 10.26 -4.48
N GLU A 18 8.87 11.14 -3.55
CA GLU A 18 8.17 10.74 -2.32
C GLU A 18 6.81 10.09 -2.61
N VAL A 19 6.07 10.60 -3.61
CA VAL A 19 4.78 10.02 -4.01
C VAL A 19 4.97 8.62 -4.60
N GLU A 20 6.01 8.43 -5.43
CA GLU A 20 6.34 7.11 -5.98
C GLU A 20 6.72 6.11 -4.87
N LEU A 21 7.60 6.50 -3.95
CA LEU A 21 8.00 5.67 -2.81
C LEU A 21 6.80 5.29 -1.94
N LEU A 22 5.92 6.24 -1.63
CA LEU A 22 4.73 5.97 -0.83
C LEU A 22 3.79 4.97 -1.51
N MET A 23 3.62 5.06 -2.83
CA MET A 23 2.83 4.09 -3.59
C MET A 23 3.46 2.70 -3.59
N GLU A 24 4.79 2.64 -3.68
CA GLU A 24 5.52 1.39 -3.60
C GLU A 24 5.34 0.75 -2.23
N GLU A 25 5.56 1.48 -1.13
CA GLU A 25 5.40 0.98 0.24
C GLU A 25 3.97 0.51 0.56
N MET A 26 2.96 1.16 -0.03
CA MET A 26 1.56 0.78 0.16
C MET A 26 1.23 -0.60 -0.42
N ARG A 27 1.91 -1.02 -1.49
CA ARG A 27 1.64 -2.29 -2.16
C ARG A 27 2.03 -3.51 -1.28
N PRO A 28 3.25 -3.60 -0.72
CA PRO A 28 3.64 -4.63 0.24
C PRO A 28 2.75 -4.67 1.47
N ILE A 29 2.31 -3.53 2.00
CA ILE A 29 1.44 -3.51 3.20
C ILE A 29 0.10 -4.19 2.91
N LEU A 30 -0.54 -3.88 1.78
CA LEU A 30 -1.77 -4.55 1.38
C LEU A 30 -1.56 -6.04 1.09
N GLN A 31 -0.41 -6.39 0.50
CA GLN A 31 -0.05 -7.78 0.21
C GLN A 31 0.20 -8.57 1.51
N PHE A 32 0.85 -7.95 2.49
CA PHE A 32 1.10 -8.51 3.81
C PHE A 32 -0.20 -8.86 4.51
N PHE A 33 -1.17 -7.93 4.61
CA PHE A 33 -2.45 -8.23 5.26
C PHE A 33 -3.25 -9.33 4.58
N LYS A 34 -3.18 -9.42 3.24
CA LYS A 34 -3.81 -10.51 2.48
C LYS A 34 -3.15 -11.84 2.78
N TRP A 35 -1.82 -11.88 2.76
CA TRP A 35 -1.04 -13.07 3.08
C TRP A 35 -1.29 -13.53 4.53
N GLU A 36 -1.28 -12.60 5.48
CA GLU A 36 -1.51 -12.87 6.90
C GLU A 36 -2.94 -13.38 7.14
N ALA A 37 -3.94 -12.81 6.47
CA ALA A 37 -5.31 -13.32 6.52
C ALA A 37 -5.42 -14.76 5.98
N CYS A 38 -4.69 -15.09 4.90
CA CYS A 38 -4.63 -16.46 4.39
C CYS A 38 -3.94 -17.39 5.39
N HIS A 39 -2.84 -16.94 6.00
CA HIS A 39 -2.11 -17.72 6.99
C HIS A 39 -2.99 -18.07 8.21
N TRP A 40 -3.73 -17.09 8.77
CA TRP A 40 -4.68 -17.36 9.84
C TRP A 40 -5.83 -18.30 9.40
N ASN A 41 -6.24 -18.22 8.13
CA ASN A 41 -7.23 -19.12 7.53
C ASN A 41 -6.74 -20.57 7.34
N GLU A 42 -5.44 -20.76 7.18
CA GLU A 42 -4.82 -22.08 7.14
C GLU A 42 -4.64 -22.62 8.56
N LEU A 43 -4.16 -21.77 9.48
CA LEU A 43 -3.90 -22.15 10.85
C LEU A 43 -5.14 -22.66 11.60
N TRP A 44 -6.33 -22.05 11.43
CA TRP A 44 -7.52 -22.59 12.10
C TRP A 44 -7.92 -23.98 11.60
N LYS A 45 -7.64 -24.30 10.32
CA LYS A 45 -7.90 -25.63 9.76
C LYS A 45 -6.95 -26.66 10.35
N GLU A 46 -5.70 -26.27 10.58
CA GLU A 46 -4.70 -27.11 11.25
C GLU A 46 -5.10 -27.37 12.71
N CYS A 47 -5.46 -26.31 13.47
CA CYS A 47 -5.92 -26.45 14.85
C CYS A 47 -7.19 -27.32 14.97
N ALA A 48 -8.05 -27.37 13.96
CA ALA A 48 -9.24 -28.23 13.97
C ALA A 48 -8.90 -29.73 13.94
N ILE A 49 -7.71 -30.11 13.47
CA ILE A 49 -7.25 -31.49 13.32
C ILE A 49 -6.33 -31.90 14.48
N GLU A 50 -5.76 -30.93 15.21
CA GLU A 50 -4.83 -31.21 16.30
C GLU A 50 -5.48 -31.92 17.51
N PRO A 51 -4.74 -32.85 18.14
CA PRO A 51 -5.15 -33.47 19.40
C PRO A 51 -4.97 -32.48 20.55
N ALA A 52 -6.03 -31.72 20.84
CA ALA A 52 -6.12 -30.80 21.97
C ALA A 52 -7.44 -31.02 22.74
N GLU A 53 -7.50 -30.52 23.98
CA GLU A 53 -8.74 -30.44 24.75
C GLU A 53 -9.79 -29.63 23.96
N ASP A 54 -11.04 -30.10 23.95
CA ASP A 54 -12.09 -29.54 23.08
C ASP A 54 -12.28 -28.03 23.28
N SER A 55 -12.25 -27.54 24.52
CA SER A 55 -12.38 -26.13 24.86
C SER A 55 -11.23 -25.26 24.35
N LEU A 56 -9.99 -25.77 24.44
CA LEU A 56 -8.80 -25.09 23.93
C LEU A 56 -8.84 -25.03 22.39
N ARG A 57 -9.23 -26.13 21.75
CA ARG A 57 -9.36 -26.19 20.28
C ARG A 57 -10.40 -25.20 19.76
N GLU A 58 -11.58 -25.16 20.38
CA GLU A 58 -12.61 -24.18 20.02
C GLU A 58 -12.11 -22.74 20.19
N GLY A 59 -11.39 -22.46 21.27
CA GLY A 59 -10.77 -21.15 21.51
C GLY A 59 -9.74 -20.76 20.45
N LEU A 60 -8.86 -21.69 20.07
CA LEU A 60 -7.85 -21.47 19.02
C LEU A 60 -8.48 -21.22 17.66
N ILE A 61 -9.49 -22.01 17.28
CA ILE A 61 -10.24 -21.82 16.03
C ILE A 61 -10.92 -20.45 16.01
N ALA A 62 -11.62 -20.10 17.08
CA ALA A 62 -12.32 -18.82 17.19
C ALA A 62 -11.34 -17.63 17.13
N TYR A 63 -10.18 -17.76 17.78
CA TYR A 63 -9.14 -16.73 17.76
C TYR A 63 -8.53 -16.56 16.37
N ALA A 64 -8.11 -17.65 15.73
CA ALA A 64 -7.54 -17.62 14.38
C ALA A 64 -8.54 -17.07 13.34
N ALA A 65 -9.82 -17.47 13.42
CA ALA A 65 -10.87 -16.90 12.57
C ALA A 65 -11.05 -15.39 12.80
N ARG A 66 -10.99 -14.93 14.06
CA ARG A 66 -11.04 -13.49 14.38
C ARG A 66 -9.85 -12.74 13.81
N GLN A 67 -8.63 -13.29 13.93
CA GLN A 67 -7.43 -12.67 13.35
C GLN A 67 -7.50 -12.57 11.84
N ALA A 68 -7.94 -13.63 11.15
CA ALA A 68 -8.16 -13.60 9.70
C ALA A 68 -9.15 -12.49 9.31
N SER A 69 -10.28 -12.37 10.01
CA SER A 69 -11.27 -11.32 9.76
C SER A 69 -10.71 -9.92 10.01
N LEU A 70 -9.86 -9.75 11.03
CA LEU A 70 -9.23 -8.47 11.34
C LEU A 70 -8.26 -8.05 10.24
N CYS A 71 -7.37 -8.94 9.80
CA CYS A 71 -6.42 -8.66 8.71
C CYS A 71 -7.16 -8.32 7.40
N GLN A 72 -8.27 -9.00 7.09
CA GLN A 72 -9.11 -8.66 5.93
C GLN A 72 -9.74 -7.26 6.07
N ALA A 73 -10.29 -6.94 7.26
CA ALA A 73 -10.88 -5.63 7.51
C ALA A 73 -9.84 -4.51 7.40
N LEU A 74 -8.62 -4.72 7.91
CA LEU A 74 -7.51 -3.78 7.76
C LEU A 74 -7.14 -3.62 6.29
N SER A 75 -6.94 -4.71 5.54
CA SER A 75 -6.64 -4.65 4.12
C SER A 75 -7.69 -3.85 3.34
N HIS A 76 -8.99 -4.08 3.61
CA HIS A 76 -10.08 -3.32 2.99
C HIS A 76 -10.09 -1.85 3.40
N SER A 77 -9.91 -1.55 4.69
CA SER A 77 -9.90 -0.17 5.19
C SER A 77 -8.76 0.63 4.58
N PHE A 78 -7.55 0.07 4.54
CA PHE A 78 -6.40 0.71 3.89
C PHE A 78 -6.63 0.84 2.38
N SER A 79 -7.07 -0.22 1.70
CA SER A 79 -7.35 -0.12 0.27
C SER A 79 -8.39 0.95 -0.05
N ALA A 80 -9.41 1.13 0.79
CA ALA A 80 -10.43 2.16 0.63
C ALA A 80 -9.89 3.57 0.91
N SER A 81 -9.11 3.76 1.98
CA SER A 81 -8.54 5.07 2.32
C SER A 81 -7.58 5.59 1.24
N TRP A 82 -6.94 4.67 0.50
CA TRP A 82 -5.97 5.02 -0.54
C TRP A 82 -6.56 5.03 -1.96
N ALA A 83 -7.82 4.63 -2.15
CA ALA A 83 -8.43 4.51 -3.47
C ALA A 83 -8.44 5.86 -4.23
N ASP A 84 -8.85 6.93 -3.55
CA ASP A 84 -8.92 8.27 -4.14
C ASP A 84 -7.53 8.82 -4.49
N THR A 85 -6.54 8.62 -3.61
CA THR A 85 -5.15 9.02 -3.83
C THR A 85 -4.55 8.30 -5.03
N LEU A 86 -4.76 6.98 -5.14
CA LEU A 86 -4.27 6.20 -6.28
C LEU A 86 -4.95 6.60 -7.59
N ALA A 87 -6.26 6.85 -7.57
CA ALA A 87 -6.99 7.33 -8.74
C ALA A 87 -6.50 8.72 -9.20
N PHE A 88 -6.22 9.62 -8.24
CA PHE A 88 -5.66 10.93 -8.51
C PHE A 88 -4.26 10.85 -9.13
N VAL A 89 -3.36 10.05 -8.55
CA VAL A 89 -2.00 9.89 -9.08
C VAL A 89 -2.01 9.23 -10.47
N ALA A 90 -2.84 8.20 -10.68
CA ALA A 90 -3.00 7.60 -12.00
C ALA A 90 -3.48 8.62 -13.05
N LYS A 91 -4.45 9.47 -12.69
CA LYS A 91 -4.93 10.54 -13.56
C LYS A 91 -3.82 11.54 -13.89
N ILE A 92 -3.00 11.94 -12.91
CA ILE A 92 -1.85 12.82 -13.13
C ILE A 92 -0.87 12.18 -14.11
N ASN A 93 -0.46 10.94 -13.85
CA ASN A 93 0.50 10.21 -14.67
C ASN A 93 0.02 10.01 -16.11
N HIS A 94 -1.29 9.83 -16.33
CA HIS A 94 -1.87 9.78 -17.68
C HIS A 94 -1.98 11.15 -18.37
N SER A 95 -2.05 12.24 -17.60
CA SER A 95 -2.18 13.61 -18.13
C SER A 95 -0.85 14.31 -18.38
N LEU A 96 0.23 13.86 -17.76
CA LEU A 96 1.58 14.35 -18.00
C LEU A 96 2.19 13.61 -19.20
N PRO A 97 2.67 14.31 -20.24
CA PRO A 97 3.49 13.68 -21.25
C PRO A 97 4.74 13.09 -20.57
N ASN A 98 4.96 11.77 -20.72
CA ASN A 98 6.28 11.17 -20.53
C ASN A 98 7.28 12.08 -21.27
N ASN A 99 8.12 12.83 -20.54
CA ASN A 99 9.10 13.83 -21.03
C ASN A 99 8.73 15.34 -20.96
N SER A 100 7.72 15.78 -20.20
CA SER A 100 7.41 17.22 -20.08
C SER A 100 8.47 18.06 -19.34
N TYR A 101 9.31 17.45 -18.49
CA TYR A 101 10.32 18.16 -17.70
C TYR A 101 11.77 17.89 -18.12
N ALA A 102 12.01 16.89 -18.99
CA ALA A 102 13.34 16.56 -19.48
C ALA A 102 13.68 17.23 -20.83
N ASN A 103 12.72 17.91 -21.49
CA ASN A 103 12.93 18.62 -22.76
C ASN A 103 12.90 20.17 -22.66
N MET A 104 12.89 20.77 -21.47
CA MET A 104 13.01 22.25 -21.31
C MET A 104 14.45 22.72 -21.09
N ASP A 105 15.44 21.88 -21.37
CA ASP A 105 16.86 22.23 -21.35
C ASP A 105 17.41 22.26 -22.79
N ILE A 106 16.93 23.16 -23.66
CA ILE A 106 17.68 23.65 -24.83
C ILE A 106 17.33 25.14 -25.03
N ASP A 107 18.37 25.99 -24.90
CA ASP A 107 18.45 27.45 -25.13
C ASP A 107 17.89 28.36 -24.02
N SER A 108 18.58 29.39 -23.50
CA SER A 108 19.84 30.06 -23.85
C SER A 108 20.37 30.89 -22.66
N ASP A 109 21.68 31.14 -22.70
CA ASP A 109 22.57 32.05 -21.94
C ASP A 109 23.17 31.59 -20.59
#